data_AF-A0A3Q0H918-F1
#
_entry.id   AF-A0A3Q0H918-F1
#
_cell.length_a   1.000
_cell.length_b   1.000
_cell.length_c   1.000
_cell.angle_alpha   90.00
_cell.angle_beta   90.00
_cell.angle_gamma   90.00
#
_symmetry.space_group_name_H-M   'P 1'
#
loop_
_entity.id
_entity.type
_entity.pdbx_description
1 polymer ?
#
loop_
_entity_poly.entity_id
_entity_poly.type
_entity_poly.pdbx_seq_one_letter_code
_entity_poly.pdbx_strand_id
1 'polypeptide(L)'
;MSRTKYGNERREKNLWRRKGNQESPAEDCAPEAPRKAGERSSLSCLGGQFFFEYLVVVSLKKKSGGDYEPTITYQFPKRENMLRGQKEEEERLLQAIPLFCFPDGKNWAPLTEYTSETFSFVLTNVDGSRKIGYCRRLLPVGRGARLPEVFCIISCLGCFGLFSKILDEVEKRRQISMAVIYPFMQGLRESPFPAPGKTVTIKSFIPESGTELIELTRPLDSRLEHVEFQALLQRLTPGIIIQIFASAVLERRIIFLAEELSVLSQCIHAVAALLYPFTWAHTYIPVVPECLIDTVCCPTPFMVGVQIRHLQQVQDQPMEEVLLVNLVEGKILTSVGDEEEVLPAKLQSEMLTSLDRHNSNNNVQTSEQVNAQVSECFVHFFVRIVGHYAAYIKWSKSGQGTLQERAFCKSITSKSCRKFVKKFVKTQMFSLFIQEAERSRATQEGCYFQQKITEYQEQKKQRKNS
;
A
#
# COMPACT_ATOMS: atom_id res chain seq x y z
N MET A 1 -28.40 -63.96 -25.76
CA MET A 1 -28.63 -65.41 -25.56
C MET A 1 -27.28 -66.12 -25.52
N SER A 2 -27.09 -66.98 -24.52
CA SER A 2 -26.00 -67.97 -24.33
C SER A 2 -24.62 -67.42 -23.93
N ARG A 3 -24.15 -67.52 -22.67
CA ARG A 3 -23.66 -68.70 -21.88
C ARG A 3 -22.50 -69.44 -22.56
N THR A 4 -21.39 -69.90 -21.97
CA THR A 4 -20.72 -69.83 -20.64
C THR A 4 -19.39 -70.63 -20.77
N LYS A 5 -18.29 -70.15 -20.14
CA LYS A 5 -17.09 -70.80 -19.52
C LYS A 5 -16.47 -72.11 -20.05
N TYR A 6 -15.13 -72.22 -19.92
CA TYR A 6 -14.32 -73.20 -19.14
C TYR A 6 -12.83 -72.85 -19.41
N GLY A 7 -11.84 -72.95 -18.52
CA GLY A 7 -11.70 -73.48 -17.17
C GLY A 7 -10.29 -73.11 -16.65
N ASN A 8 -10.17 -73.05 -15.33
CA ASN A 8 -9.03 -72.57 -14.55
C ASN A 8 -8.09 -73.73 -14.16
N GLU A 9 -6.94 -73.37 -13.56
CA GLU A 9 -6.24 -74.12 -12.50
C GLU A 9 -5.29 -75.30 -12.84
N ARG A 10 -3.98 -75.10 -12.62
CA ARG A 10 -3.24 -75.57 -11.42
C ARG A 10 -1.72 -75.60 -11.65
N ARG A 11 -0.98 -74.82 -10.86
CA ARG A 11 0.00 -75.34 -9.90
C ARG A 11 0.53 -74.20 -9.03
N GLU A 12 -0.02 -74.13 -7.82
CA GLU A 12 0.51 -73.37 -6.71
C GLU A 12 1.64 -74.13 -6.01
N LYS A 13 2.64 -73.34 -5.60
CA LYS A 13 3.31 -73.35 -4.29
C LYS A 13 4.11 -74.59 -3.87
N ASN A 14 5.42 -74.37 -3.74
CA ASN A 14 6.27 -74.75 -2.61
C ASN A 14 7.61 -74.01 -2.79
N LEU A 15 8.33 -73.50 -1.80
CA LEU A 15 8.10 -73.23 -0.39
C LEU A 15 9.35 -72.43 0.06
N TRP A 16 9.18 -71.14 0.32
CA TRP A 16 9.79 -70.34 1.39
C TRP A 16 11.33 -70.29 1.65
N ARG A 17 11.76 -69.03 1.87
CA ARG A 17 12.70 -68.51 2.88
C ARG A 17 14.19 -68.35 2.51
N ARG A 18 14.54 -67.11 2.17
CA ARG A 18 15.13 -66.10 3.09
C ARG A 18 15.10 -64.72 2.41
N LYS A 19 14.19 -63.82 2.85
CA LYS A 19 14.42 -62.59 3.64
C LYS A 19 15.20 -61.51 2.86
N GLY A 20 14.74 -60.27 2.66
CA GLY A 20 13.55 -59.52 3.10
C GLY A 20 13.44 -58.24 2.24
N ASN A 21 12.23 -57.82 1.86
CA ASN A 21 11.34 -56.85 2.53
C ASN A 21 11.58 -55.40 2.06
N GLN A 22 10.61 -54.60 1.62
CA GLN A 22 9.24 -54.80 1.13
C GLN A 22 8.83 -53.41 0.61
N GLU A 23 8.52 -53.29 -0.68
CA GLU A 23 7.85 -52.13 -1.26
C GLU A 23 6.34 -52.20 -0.98
N SER A 24 5.71 -51.03 -0.74
CA SER A 24 4.32 -50.62 -1.10
C SER A 24 3.80 -49.55 -0.11
N PRO A 25 2.70 -48.80 -0.41
CA PRO A 25 2.01 -48.57 -1.68
C PRO A 25 1.78 -47.07 -1.99
N ALA A 26 1.28 -46.80 -3.20
CA ALA A 26 0.73 -45.52 -3.63
C ALA A 26 -0.53 -45.13 -2.82
N GLU A 27 -0.60 -43.88 -2.38
CA GLU A 27 -1.79 -43.25 -1.80
C GLU A 27 -2.29 -42.10 -2.69
N ASP A 28 -3.62 -42.00 -2.77
CA ASP A 28 -4.44 -41.01 -3.46
C ASP A 28 -3.98 -39.55 -3.23
N CYS A 29 -3.80 -38.81 -4.32
CA CYS A 29 -3.64 -37.35 -4.29
C CYS A 29 -5.00 -36.67 -4.09
N ALA A 30 -5.36 -36.41 -2.84
CA ALA A 30 -6.35 -35.38 -2.49
C ALA A 30 -5.74 -33.98 -2.72
N PRO A 31 -6.52 -32.96 -3.15
CA PRO A 31 -6.01 -31.63 -3.39
C PRO A 31 -5.57 -30.97 -2.07
N GLU A 32 -4.29 -30.62 -1.96
CA GLU A 32 -3.74 -29.85 -0.85
C GLU A 32 -4.48 -28.51 -0.70
N ALA A 33 -4.95 -28.24 0.53
CA ALA A 33 -5.56 -26.97 0.90
C ALA A 33 -4.56 -25.79 0.80
N PRO A 34 -5.00 -24.56 0.49
CA PRO A 34 -4.11 -23.42 0.35
C PRO A 34 -3.43 -23.11 1.68
N ARG A 35 -2.10 -23.04 1.68
CA ARG A 35 -1.31 -22.62 2.84
C ARG A 35 -1.62 -21.15 3.18
N LYS A 36 -1.79 -20.91 4.48
CA LYS A 36 -2.35 -19.70 5.11
C LYS A 36 -1.61 -18.42 4.71
N ALA A 37 -2.30 -17.53 4.00
CA ALA A 37 -2.02 -16.10 3.95
C ALA A 37 -2.59 -15.47 5.23
N GLY A 38 -1.76 -14.80 6.05
CA GLY A 38 -2.28 -14.14 7.25
C GLY A 38 -1.26 -13.67 8.28
N GLU A 39 0.02 -13.99 8.16
CA GLU A 39 1.07 -13.45 9.04
C GLU A 39 1.96 -12.51 8.23
N ARG A 40 1.57 -11.24 8.02
CA ARG A 40 2.54 -10.23 7.53
C ARG A 40 2.19 -8.74 7.59
N SER A 41 1.00 -8.31 8.02
CA SER A 41 0.68 -6.86 8.04
C SER A 41 0.89 -6.14 9.37
N SER A 42 1.20 -6.85 10.46
CA SER A 42 1.53 -6.22 11.76
C SER A 42 2.36 -7.17 12.63
N LEU A 43 3.59 -6.78 12.94
CA LEU A 43 4.58 -7.46 13.79
C LEU A 43 5.22 -8.78 13.28
N SER A 44 6.24 -8.61 12.43
CA SER A 44 7.50 -9.36 12.58
C SER A 44 8.67 -8.37 12.43
N CYS A 45 8.78 -7.48 13.41
CA CYS A 45 9.83 -6.47 13.54
C CYS A 45 10.82 -6.90 14.64
N LEU A 46 11.50 -8.02 14.44
CA LEU A 46 12.54 -8.52 15.35
C LEU A 46 13.72 -9.03 14.51
N GLY A 47 14.64 -8.12 14.23
CA GLY A 47 15.90 -8.33 13.51
C GLY A 47 16.30 -7.07 12.73
N GLY A 48 17.28 -6.32 13.22
CA GLY A 48 17.84 -5.05 12.70
C GLY A 48 17.23 -4.51 11.39
N GLN A 49 16.19 -3.68 11.49
CA GLN A 49 15.62 -3.02 10.31
C GLN A 49 16.56 -1.94 9.79
N PHE A 50 17.09 -2.16 8.59
CA PHE A 50 17.72 -1.11 7.79
C PHE A 50 16.66 -0.12 7.31
N PHE A 51 17.05 1.14 7.10
CA PHE A 51 16.15 2.14 6.51
C PHE A 51 15.59 1.71 5.16
N PHE A 52 16.42 1.09 4.32
CA PHE A 52 16.06 0.72 2.96
C PHE A 52 16.84 -0.51 2.52
N GLU A 53 16.33 -1.16 1.48
CA GLU A 53 17.01 -2.29 0.84
C GLU A 53 17.97 -1.79 -0.25
N TYR A 54 17.50 -0.86 -1.10
CA TYR A 54 18.26 -0.32 -2.21
C TYR A 54 18.11 1.19 -2.35
N LEU A 55 19.19 1.85 -2.79
CA LEU A 55 19.12 3.08 -3.56
C LEU A 55 19.54 2.74 -4.99
N VAL A 56 18.71 3.06 -5.97
CA VAL A 56 19.05 2.95 -7.38
C VAL A 56 18.96 4.32 -8.05
N VAL A 57 19.80 4.53 -9.06
CA VAL A 57 19.67 5.66 -9.98
C VAL A 57 19.26 5.10 -11.33
N VAL A 58 18.15 5.62 -11.85
CA VAL A 58 17.63 5.24 -13.15
C VAL A 58 17.83 6.40 -14.10
N SER A 59 18.47 6.13 -15.24
CA SER A 59 18.69 7.10 -16.31
C SER A 59 18.14 6.55 -17.62
N LEU A 60 17.69 7.44 -18.50
CA LEU A 60 17.19 7.11 -19.83
C LEU A 60 18.36 6.85 -20.80
N LYS A 61 18.37 5.68 -21.44
CA LYS A 61 19.32 5.34 -22.50
C LYS A 61 18.61 5.29 -23.85
N LYS A 62 19.21 5.93 -24.85
CA LYS A 62 18.68 5.93 -26.22
C LYS A 62 18.96 4.58 -26.88
N LYS A 63 17.92 3.92 -27.40
CA LYS A 63 18.03 2.73 -28.23
C LYS A 63 18.31 3.08 -29.69
N SER A 64 18.80 2.10 -30.44
CA SER A 64 19.10 2.24 -31.88
C SER A 64 17.88 2.67 -32.72
N GLY A 65 16.66 2.45 -32.22
CA GLY A 65 15.40 2.87 -32.87
C GLY A 65 14.94 4.29 -32.56
N GLY A 66 15.69 5.08 -31.77
CA GLY A 66 15.32 6.44 -31.39
C GLY A 66 14.60 6.55 -30.05
N ASP A 67 13.92 5.49 -29.61
CA ASP A 67 13.23 5.39 -28.31
C ASP A 67 14.19 5.44 -27.13
N TYR A 68 13.68 5.87 -25.97
CA TYR A 68 14.40 5.81 -24.70
C TYR A 68 13.94 4.63 -23.84
N GLU A 69 14.90 3.97 -23.18
CA GLU A 69 14.64 2.94 -22.19
C GLU A 69 15.23 3.35 -20.83
N PRO A 70 14.45 3.29 -19.75
CA PRO A 70 14.96 3.53 -18.41
C PRO A 70 15.84 2.36 -17.95
N THR A 71 17.05 2.66 -17.47
CA THR A 71 17.99 1.65 -17.01
C THR A 71 18.65 2.06 -15.71
N ILE A 72 18.92 1.08 -14.84
CA ILE A 72 19.69 1.31 -13.60
C ILE A 72 21.15 1.62 -13.98
N THR A 73 21.61 2.81 -13.65
CA THR A 73 22.99 3.28 -13.88
C THR A 73 23.83 3.23 -12.62
N TYR A 74 23.21 3.23 -11.44
CA TYR A 74 23.85 3.08 -10.14
C TYR A 74 22.96 2.29 -9.18
N GLN A 75 23.56 1.46 -8.35
CA GLN A 75 22.87 0.68 -7.31
C GLN A 75 23.73 0.63 -6.04
N PHE A 76 23.10 0.88 -4.89
CA PHE A 76 23.66 0.69 -3.56
C PHE A 76 22.67 -0.13 -2.69
N PRO A 77 23.12 -1.17 -1.98
CA PRO A 77 24.46 -1.77 -2.00
C PRO A 77 24.76 -2.52 -3.32
N LYS A 78 26.04 -2.85 -3.56
CA LYS A 78 26.45 -3.67 -4.72
C LYS A 78 25.98 -5.13 -4.56
N ARG A 79 25.71 -5.80 -5.70
CA ARG A 79 25.09 -7.14 -5.81
C ARG A 79 25.91 -8.32 -5.26
N GLU A 80 27.17 -8.12 -4.89
CA GLU A 80 28.16 -9.21 -4.82
C GLU A 80 27.97 -10.21 -3.66
N ASN A 81 27.07 -9.97 -2.71
CA ASN A 81 26.99 -10.74 -1.45
C ASN A 81 25.72 -11.62 -1.23
N MET A 82 24.94 -11.97 -2.27
CA MET A 82 23.61 -12.58 -2.05
C MET A 82 23.50 -14.10 -2.34
N LEU A 83 22.60 -14.76 -1.59
CA LEU A 83 22.24 -16.19 -1.70
C LEU A 83 21.37 -16.46 -2.95
N ARG A 84 21.48 -17.66 -3.55
CA ARG A 84 20.93 -17.99 -4.89
C ARG A 84 19.41 -17.76 -5.06
N GLY A 85 18.59 -18.06 -4.05
CA GLY A 85 17.12 -17.92 -4.15
C GLY A 85 16.61 -16.47 -3.99
N GLN A 86 17.32 -15.63 -3.23
CA GLN A 86 17.00 -14.20 -3.12
C GLN A 86 17.27 -13.45 -4.43
N LYS A 87 18.17 -13.98 -5.28
CA LYS A 87 18.56 -13.34 -6.53
C LYS A 87 17.43 -13.24 -7.55
N GLU A 88 16.54 -14.23 -7.66
CA GLU A 88 15.47 -14.21 -8.66
C GLU A 88 14.38 -13.18 -8.35
N GLU A 89 13.95 -13.10 -7.08
CA GLU A 89 12.98 -12.09 -6.63
C GLU A 89 13.58 -10.68 -6.74
N GLU A 90 14.83 -10.53 -6.32
CA GLU A 90 15.60 -9.28 -6.46
C GLU A 90 15.79 -8.88 -7.93
N GLU A 91 16.05 -9.83 -8.83
CA GLU A 91 16.19 -9.56 -10.26
C GLU A 91 14.88 -9.04 -10.87
N ARG A 92 13.75 -9.66 -10.54
CA ARG A 92 12.43 -9.17 -10.97
C ARG A 92 12.15 -7.77 -10.42
N LEU A 93 12.49 -7.53 -9.16
CA LEU A 93 12.37 -6.21 -8.53
C LEU A 93 13.21 -5.17 -9.30
N LEU A 94 14.48 -5.45 -9.57
CA LEU A 94 15.39 -4.55 -10.28
C LEU A 94 15.02 -4.36 -11.76
N GLN A 95 14.32 -5.30 -12.38
CA GLN A 95 13.74 -5.14 -13.71
C GLN A 95 12.48 -4.26 -13.69
N ALA A 96 11.67 -4.33 -12.63
CA ALA A 96 10.46 -3.53 -12.50
C ALA A 96 10.76 -2.05 -12.17
N ILE A 97 11.70 -1.76 -11.27
CA ILE A 97 11.96 -0.39 -10.76
C ILE A 97 12.12 0.66 -11.87
N PRO A 98 12.90 0.44 -12.95
CA PRO A 98 13.05 1.42 -14.01
C PRO A 98 11.74 1.84 -14.68
N LEU A 99 10.79 0.91 -14.83
CA LEU A 99 9.48 1.16 -15.41
C LEU A 99 8.65 2.11 -14.54
N PHE A 100 8.76 1.97 -13.22
CA PHE A 100 8.05 2.82 -12.26
C PHE A 100 8.76 4.16 -12.00
N CYS A 101 10.07 4.24 -12.20
CA CYS A 101 10.80 5.51 -12.17
C CYS A 101 10.45 6.42 -13.37
N PHE A 102 10.14 5.83 -14.51
CA PHE A 102 9.73 6.55 -15.73
C PHE A 102 8.40 5.99 -16.26
N PRO A 103 7.29 6.24 -15.56
CA PRO A 103 5.99 5.69 -15.92
C PRO A 103 5.43 6.29 -17.22
N ASP A 104 5.96 7.43 -17.66
CA ASP A 104 5.50 8.25 -18.79
C ASP A 104 5.62 7.59 -20.18
N GLY A 105 6.35 6.48 -20.28
CA GLY A 105 6.58 5.79 -21.54
C GLY A 105 7.97 6.02 -22.15
N LYS A 106 8.08 5.71 -23.46
CA LYS A 106 9.36 5.72 -24.20
C LYS A 106 9.69 7.06 -24.89
N ASN A 107 8.70 7.93 -25.02
CA ASN A 107 8.80 9.18 -25.76
C ASN A 107 9.34 10.30 -24.87
N TRP A 108 10.66 10.45 -24.85
CA TRP A 108 11.35 11.49 -24.08
C TRP A 108 12.05 12.49 -24.98
N ALA A 109 11.92 13.76 -24.63
CA ALA A 109 12.70 14.85 -25.21
C ALA A 109 13.69 15.38 -24.15
N PRO A 110 14.94 15.68 -24.54
CA PRO A 110 15.87 16.39 -23.66
C PRO A 110 15.31 17.73 -23.20
N LEU A 111 15.44 18.03 -21.92
CA LEU A 111 14.94 19.22 -21.25
C LEU A 111 16.09 20.16 -20.90
N THR A 112 15.88 21.47 -21.01
CA THR A 112 16.84 22.48 -20.54
C THR A 112 16.64 22.80 -19.07
N GLU A 113 15.38 22.81 -18.63
CA GLU A 113 14.93 23.12 -17.28
C GLU A 113 13.89 22.08 -16.84
N TYR A 114 13.92 21.70 -15.57
CA TYR A 114 12.97 20.77 -14.97
C TYR A 114 12.99 20.97 -13.46
N THR A 115 11.83 21.19 -12.86
CA THR A 115 11.69 21.28 -11.41
C THR A 115 11.72 19.88 -10.81
N SER A 116 12.59 19.68 -9.82
CA SER A 116 12.72 18.40 -9.12
C SER A 116 11.36 17.94 -8.57
N GLU A 117 10.98 16.69 -8.85
CA GLU A 117 9.69 16.13 -8.48
C GLU A 117 9.88 14.90 -7.57
N THR A 118 9.11 14.84 -6.48
CA THR A 118 9.09 13.68 -5.57
C THR A 118 7.79 12.92 -5.72
N PHE A 119 7.87 11.61 -5.91
CA PHE A 119 6.70 10.73 -5.97
C PHE A 119 7.03 9.35 -5.40
N SER A 120 6.02 8.54 -5.15
CA SER A 120 6.20 7.17 -4.68
C SER A 120 5.37 6.18 -5.49
N PHE A 121 5.94 5.00 -5.72
CA PHE A 121 5.22 3.85 -6.26
C PHE A 121 5.24 2.69 -5.26
N VAL A 122 4.38 1.70 -5.48
CA VAL A 122 4.33 0.48 -4.66
C VAL A 122 4.48 -0.74 -5.54
N LEU A 123 5.39 -1.63 -5.14
CA LEU A 123 5.58 -2.95 -5.72
C LEU A 123 5.00 -3.98 -4.76
N THR A 124 4.15 -4.86 -5.28
CA THR A 124 3.54 -5.93 -4.48
C THR A 124 4.22 -7.24 -4.84
N ASN A 125 4.77 -7.92 -3.83
CA ASN A 125 5.40 -9.22 -3.95
C ASN A 125 4.33 -10.33 -4.04
N VAL A 126 4.76 -11.53 -4.44
CA VAL A 126 3.89 -12.72 -4.61
C VAL A 126 3.19 -13.12 -3.29
N ASP A 127 3.82 -12.83 -2.15
CA ASP A 127 3.26 -13.09 -0.82
C ASP A 127 2.29 -12.01 -0.33
N GLY A 128 2.01 -10.99 -1.17
CA GLY A 128 1.17 -9.83 -0.83
C GLY A 128 1.89 -8.74 -0.03
N SER A 129 3.17 -8.92 0.32
CA SER A 129 3.96 -7.86 0.95
C SER A 129 4.20 -6.71 -0.03
N ARG A 130 4.29 -5.48 0.49
CA ARG A 130 4.43 -4.26 -0.31
C ARG A 130 5.77 -3.60 -0.02
N LYS A 131 6.47 -3.21 -1.09
CA LYS A 131 7.66 -2.35 -1.05
C LYS A 131 7.33 -1.00 -1.67
N ILE A 132 7.85 0.06 -1.09
CA ILE A 132 7.63 1.44 -1.52
C ILE A 132 8.90 1.93 -2.21
N GLY A 133 8.75 2.45 -3.42
CA GLY A 133 9.82 3.13 -4.15
C GLY A 133 9.67 4.64 -4.03
N TYR A 134 10.51 5.27 -3.21
CA TYR A 134 10.57 6.70 -3.01
C TYR A 134 11.45 7.34 -4.08
N CYS A 135 10.86 8.14 -4.96
CA CYS A 135 11.53 8.68 -6.13
C CYS A 135 11.76 10.17 -6.01
N ARG A 136 12.96 10.62 -6.40
CA ARG A 136 13.29 12.01 -6.72
C ARG A 136 13.71 12.08 -8.17
N ARG A 137 12.86 12.62 -9.02
CA ARG A 137 13.14 12.88 -10.44
C ARG A 137 13.70 14.28 -10.59
N LEU A 138 14.90 14.39 -11.16
CA LEU A 138 15.61 15.66 -11.31
C LEU A 138 16.35 15.73 -12.64
N LEU A 139 16.73 16.94 -13.04
CA LEU A 139 17.61 17.14 -14.20
C LEU A 139 19.07 17.23 -13.71
N PRO A 140 19.96 16.32 -14.14
CA PRO A 140 21.35 16.32 -13.68
C PRO A 140 22.07 17.61 -14.05
N VAL A 141 22.93 18.15 -13.18
CA VAL A 141 23.68 19.40 -13.43
C VAL A 141 24.50 19.33 -14.71
N GLY A 142 24.46 20.39 -15.52
CA GLY A 142 25.11 20.47 -16.82
C GLY A 142 24.59 21.62 -17.69
N ARG A 143 25.22 21.86 -18.84
CA ARG A 143 24.78 22.87 -19.82
C ARG A 143 23.96 22.22 -20.94
N GLY A 144 22.93 22.93 -21.40
CA GLY A 144 22.11 22.51 -22.53
C GLY A 144 21.04 21.46 -22.17
N ALA A 145 20.46 20.89 -23.23
CA ALA A 145 19.36 19.93 -23.13
C ALA A 145 19.86 18.56 -22.63
N ARG A 146 19.25 18.05 -21.57
CA ARG A 146 19.65 16.84 -20.83
C ARG A 146 18.42 15.98 -20.55
N LEU A 147 18.64 14.71 -20.25
CA LEU A 147 17.55 13.83 -19.84
C LEU A 147 17.46 13.81 -18.31
N PRO A 148 16.26 13.73 -17.74
CA PRO A 148 16.09 13.57 -16.31
C PRO A 148 16.65 12.21 -15.82
N GLU A 149 17.05 12.18 -14.55
CA GLU A 149 17.43 10.99 -13.82
C GLU A 149 16.53 10.85 -12.58
N VAL A 150 16.35 9.62 -12.11
CA VAL A 150 15.53 9.33 -10.93
C VAL A 150 16.38 8.63 -9.88
N PHE A 151 16.45 9.22 -8.69
CA PHE A 151 16.96 8.56 -7.48
C PHE A 151 15.80 7.85 -6.81
N CYS A 152 15.88 6.53 -6.66
CA CYS A 152 14.82 5.72 -6.10
C CYS A 152 15.31 4.91 -4.90
N ILE A 153 14.70 5.13 -3.73
CA ILE A 153 14.94 4.35 -2.51
C ILE A 153 13.83 3.30 -2.38
N ILE A 154 14.21 2.03 -2.26
CA ILE A 154 13.28 0.92 -2.05
C ILE A 154 13.27 0.53 -0.57
N SER A 155 12.10 0.59 0.07
CA SER A 155 11.93 0.20 1.47
C SER A 155 10.56 -0.40 1.75
N CYS A 156 10.49 -1.30 2.74
CA CYS A 156 9.23 -1.75 3.33
C CYS A 156 8.66 -0.76 4.38
N LEU A 157 9.42 0.30 4.71
CA LEU A 157 9.02 1.28 5.71
C LEU A 157 8.21 2.41 5.06
N GLY A 158 7.04 2.72 5.62
CA GLY A 158 6.12 3.75 5.14
C GLY A 158 6.35 5.13 5.76
N CYS A 159 7.58 5.64 5.77
CA CYS A 159 7.91 6.92 6.44
C CYS A 159 8.29 8.03 5.44
N PHE A 160 7.28 8.59 4.78
CA PHE A 160 7.44 9.45 3.59
C PHE A 160 8.22 10.72 3.89
N GLY A 161 7.91 11.42 4.99
CA GLY A 161 8.65 12.63 5.38
C GLY A 161 10.13 12.35 5.62
N LEU A 162 10.45 11.19 6.22
CA LEU A 162 11.83 10.79 6.46
C LEU A 162 12.55 10.47 5.15
N PHE A 163 11.96 9.69 4.25
CA PHE A 163 12.57 9.38 2.96
C PHE A 163 12.65 10.59 2.03
N SER A 164 11.70 11.53 2.11
CA SER A 164 11.79 12.82 1.42
C SER A 164 13.02 13.58 1.88
N LYS A 165 13.24 13.69 3.19
CA LYS A 165 14.44 14.34 3.75
C LYS A 165 15.73 13.61 3.34
N ILE A 166 15.73 12.27 3.30
CA ILE A 166 16.87 11.51 2.77
C ILE A 166 17.11 11.87 1.29
N LEU A 167 16.06 11.94 0.47
CA LEU A 167 16.19 12.28 -0.95
C LEU A 167 16.66 13.73 -1.17
N ASP A 168 16.26 14.67 -0.31
CA ASP A 168 16.80 16.04 -0.31
C ASP A 168 18.33 16.04 -0.08
N GLU A 169 18.78 15.25 0.90
CA GLU A 169 20.21 15.09 1.20
C GLU A 169 20.98 14.36 0.08
N VAL A 170 20.34 13.41 -0.61
CA VAL A 170 20.89 12.75 -1.81
C VAL A 170 21.01 13.73 -2.97
N GLU A 171 19.98 14.54 -3.23
CA GLU A 171 19.98 15.56 -4.28
C GLU A 171 21.06 16.62 -4.04
N LYS A 172 21.17 17.14 -2.80
CA LYS A 172 22.24 18.06 -2.39
C LYS A 172 23.63 17.48 -2.68
N ARG A 173 23.85 16.20 -2.36
CA ARG A 173 25.13 15.51 -2.62
C ARG A 173 25.38 15.25 -4.10
N ARG A 174 24.33 14.96 -4.87
CA ARG A 174 24.41 14.76 -6.32
C ARG A 174 24.92 16.00 -7.05
N GLN A 175 24.60 17.21 -6.56
CA GLN A 175 25.12 18.46 -7.12
C GLN A 175 26.65 18.58 -7.00
N ILE A 176 27.27 17.83 -6.08
CA ILE A 176 28.72 17.80 -5.86
C ILE A 176 29.35 16.65 -6.64
N SER A 177 28.96 15.40 -6.34
CA SER A 177 29.47 14.20 -7.00
C SER A 177 28.65 12.96 -6.64
N MET A 178 28.58 11.97 -7.53
CA MET A 178 28.04 10.65 -7.16
C MET A 178 28.82 9.99 -6.02
N ALA A 179 30.13 10.25 -5.91
CA ALA A 179 31.00 9.58 -4.95
C ALA A 179 30.63 9.90 -3.49
N VAL A 180 30.07 11.09 -3.22
CA VAL A 180 29.70 11.51 -1.86
C VAL A 180 28.37 10.94 -1.38
N ILE A 181 27.58 10.33 -2.28
CA ILE A 181 26.32 9.67 -1.92
C ILE A 181 26.61 8.35 -1.18
N TYR A 182 27.63 7.60 -1.59
CA TYR A 182 27.94 6.30 -0.99
C TYR A 182 28.18 6.37 0.54
N PRO A 183 29.07 7.24 1.07
CA PRO A 183 29.28 7.33 2.51
C PRO A 183 28.02 7.71 3.29
N PHE A 184 27.16 8.57 2.72
CA PHE A 184 25.89 8.95 3.35
C PHE A 184 24.92 7.76 3.44
N MET A 185 24.74 7.03 2.33
CA MET A 185 23.87 5.85 2.30
C MET A 185 24.40 4.72 3.19
N GLN A 186 25.73 4.58 3.28
CA GLN A 186 26.35 3.65 4.21
C GLN A 186 26.07 4.03 5.67
N GLY A 187 26.23 5.30 6.04
CA GLY A 187 25.90 5.79 7.38
C GLY A 187 24.42 5.58 7.77
N LEU A 188 23.50 5.75 6.81
CA LEU A 188 22.08 5.43 7.00
C LEU A 188 21.85 3.94 7.29
N ARG A 189 22.52 3.05 6.52
CA ARG A 189 22.38 1.60 6.69
C ARG A 189 22.99 1.11 8.01
N GLU A 190 24.04 1.75 8.50
CA GLU A 190 24.67 1.42 9.79
C GLU A 190 23.90 1.98 10.99
N SER A 191 23.01 2.94 10.75
CA SER A 191 22.21 3.58 11.81
C SER A 191 20.92 2.81 12.07
N PRO A 192 20.45 2.75 13.33
CA PRO A 192 19.16 2.13 13.64
C PRO A 192 18.01 2.98 13.10
N PHE A 193 16.98 2.32 12.58
CA PHE A 193 15.74 3.01 12.25
C PHE A 193 15.09 3.59 13.51
N PRO A 194 14.71 4.89 13.54
CA PRO A 194 14.16 5.52 14.74
C PRO A 194 12.82 4.89 15.17
N ALA A 195 12.64 4.76 16.49
CA ALA A 195 11.33 4.46 17.07
C ALA A 195 10.36 5.66 16.90
N PRO A 196 9.03 5.47 16.95
CA PRO A 196 8.08 6.58 16.83
C PRO A 196 8.36 7.72 17.81
N GLY A 197 8.37 8.96 17.32
CA GLY A 197 8.69 10.16 18.10
C GLY A 197 10.17 10.30 18.50
N LYS A 198 11.06 9.43 18.00
CA LYS A 198 12.51 9.51 18.23
C LYS A 198 13.23 10.03 17.00
N THR A 199 14.42 10.55 17.24
CA THR A 199 15.32 11.12 16.24
C THR A 199 16.61 10.33 16.20
N VAL A 200 17.15 10.13 15.01
CA VAL A 200 18.49 9.61 14.80
C VAL A 200 19.32 10.62 14.02
N THR A 201 20.58 10.77 14.39
CA THR A 201 21.50 11.74 13.80
C THR A 201 22.54 11.02 12.95
N ILE A 202 22.56 11.33 11.66
CA ILE A 202 23.53 10.79 10.71
C ILE A 202 24.64 11.80 10.52
N LYS A 203 25.88 11.39 10.79
CA LYS A 203 27.06 12.19 10.47
C LYS A 203 27.41 11.97 9.01
N SER A 204 27.45 13.04 8.23
CA SER A 204 27.81 12.96 6.82
C SER A 204 28.79 14.05 6.46
N PHE A 205 29.90 13.66 5.83
CA PHE A 205 30.90 14.59 5.36
C PHE A 205 30.58 15.06 3.95
N ILE A 206 30.57 16.38 3.74
CA ILE A 206 30.48 17.02 2.44
C ILE A 206 31.81 17.74 2.18
N PRO A 207 32.48 17.52 1.03
CA PRO A 207 33.65 18.28 0.65
C PRO A 207 33.38 19.79 0.73
N GLU A 208 34.33 20.56 1.25
CA GLU A 208 34.23 22.02 1.47
C GLU A 208 33.27 22.46 2.60
N SER A 209 32.17 21.76 2.85
CA SER A 209 31.23 22.10 3.94
C SER A 209 31.55 21.41 5.28
N GLY A 210 32.38 20.37 5.29
CA GLY A 210 32.76 19.63 6.50
C GLY A 210 31.73 18.57 6.91
N THR A 211 31.73 18.19 8.19
CA THR A 211 30.80 17.18 8.73
C THR A 211 29.48 17.83 9.13
N GLU A 212 28.41 17.47 8.44
CA GLU A 212 27.03 17.86 8.78
C GLU A 212 26.35 16.79 9.64
N LEU A 213 25.44 17.22 10.51
CA LEU A 213 24.58 16.38 11.32
C LEU A 213 23.17 16.41 10.74
N ILE A 214 22.73 15.30 10.16
CA ILE A 214 21.39 15.17 9.57
C ILE A 214 20.49 14.48 10.60
N GLU A 215 19.49 15.21 11.09
CA GLU A 215 18.51 14.68 12.03
C GLU A 215 17.30 14.10 11.30
N LEU A 216 17.03 12.82 11.50
CA LEU A 216 15.88 12.12 10.95
C LEU A 216 14.93 11.73 12.09
N THR A 217 13.78 12.41 12.13
CA THR A 217 12.77 12.20 13.17
C THR A 217 11.61 11.40 12.61
N ARG A 218 11.24 10.31 13.30
CA ARG A 218 10.03 9.56 12.97
C ARG A 218 8.82 10.20 13.65
N PRO A 219 7.71 10.43 12.94
CA PRO A 219 6.46 10.91 13.55
C PRO A 219 6.03 10.05 14.75
N LEU A 220 5.33 10.68 15.70
CA LEU A 220 4.80 9.97 16.88
C LEU A 220 3.65 9.03 16.49
N ASP A 221 2.74 9.50 15.63
CA ASP A 221 1.63 8.69 15.13
C ASP A 221 2.06 7.89 13.90
N SER A 222 2.30 6.60 14.09
CA SER A 222 2.80 5.73 13.03
C SER A 222 1.82 5.52 11.87
N ARG A 223 0.54 5.79 12.09
CA ARG A 223 -0.51 5.61 11.06
C ARG A 223 -0.41 6.67 9.97
N LEU A 224 0.17 7.82 10.29
CA LEU A 224 0.24 8.99 9.42
C LEU A 224 1.63 9.19 8.82
N GLU A 225 2.53 8.22 8.96
CA GLU A 225 3.92 8.29 8.48
C GLU A 225 4.04 8.43 6.95
N HIS A 226 3.02 8.02 6.20
CA HIS A 226 3.01 7.97 4.72
C HIS A 226 1.93 8.83 4.09
N VAL A 227 1.39 9.82 4.81
CA VAL A 227 0.13 10.46 4.43
C VAL A 227 0.27 11.96 4.34
N GLU A 228 -0.22 12.53 3.24
CA GLU A 228 -0.36 13.97 3.02
C GLU A 228 -1.81 14.26 2.60
N PHE A 229 -2.73 14.39 3.56
CA PHE A 229 -4.14 14.65 3.28
C PHE A 229 -4.38 16.03 2.67
N GLN A 230 -3.46 16.98 2.89
CA GLN A 230 -3.51 18.30 2.26
C GLN A 230 -3.51 18.20 0.73
N ALA A 231 -2.76 17.25 0.14
CA ALA A 231 -2.75 17.03 -1.30
C ALA A 231 -4.16 16.67 -1.83
N LEU A 232 -4.91 15.87 -1.07
CA LEU A 232 -6.27 15.48 -1.43
C LEU A 232 -7.24 16.68 -1.32
N LEU A 233 -7.15 17.44 -0.23
CA LEU A 233 -8.01 18.60 0.04
C LEU A 233 -7.77 19.76 -0.93
N GLN A 234 -6.56 19.89 -1.47
CA GLN A 234 -6.23 20.88 -2.50
C GLN A 234 -6.79 20.53 -3.88
N ARG A 235 -7.02 19.24 -4.14
CA ARG A 235 -7.46 18.75 -5.47
C ARG A 235 -8.94 18.41 -5.52
N LEU A 236 -9.56 18.07 -4.39
CA LEU A 236 -10.93 17.56 -4.34
C LEU A 236 -11.75 18.23 -3.24
N THR A 237 -13.04 18.42 -3.52
CA THR A 237 -13.99 18.86 -2.48
C THR A 237 -14.26 17.74 -1.47
N PRO A 238 -14.65 18.07 -0.22
CA PRO A 238 -15.04 17.06 0.77
C PRO A 238 -16.13 16.10 0.30
N GLY A 239 -17.07 16.57 -0.54
CA GLY A 239 -18.10 15.73 -1.15
C GLY A 239 -17.51 14.63 -2.04
N ILE A 240 -16.57 14.99 -2.92
CA ILE A 240 -15.90 14.02 -3.80
C ILE A 240 -15.04 13.05 -2.98
N ILE A 241 -14.31 13.54 -1.97
CA ILE A 241 -13.51 12.70 -1.08
C ILE A 241 -14.39 11.63 -0.41
N ILE A 242 -15.59 12.01 0.02
CA ILE A 242 -16.54 11.08 0.63
C ILE A 242 -17.10 10.07 -0.38
N GLN A 243 -17.36 10.46 -1.63
CA GLN A 243 -17.77 9.53 -2.68
C GLN A 243 -16.65 8.54 -3.05
N ILE A 244 -15.39 8.99 -3.06
CA ILE A 244 -14.22 8.12 -3.23
C ILE A 244 -14.10 7.15 -2.05
N PHE A 245 -14.24 7.66 -0.82
CA PHE A 245 -14.23 6.83 0.38
C PHE A 245 -15.35 5.79 0.35
N ALA A 246 -16.56 6.16 -0.07
CA ALA A 246 -17.70 5.26 -0.25
C ALA A 246 -17.39 4.11 -1.23
N SER A 247 -16.70 4.42 -2.33
CA SER A 247 -16.26 3.39 -3.28
C SER A 247 -15.12 2.52 -2.72
N ALA A 248 -14.18 3.13 -2.00
CA ALA A 248 -13.04 2.42 -1.41
C ALA A 248 -13.50 1.45 -0.31
N VAL A 249 -14.43 1.84 0.56
CA VAL A 249 -14.97 0.95 1.61
C VAL A 249 -15.80 -0.21 1.05
N LEU A 250 -16.18 -0.18 -0.23
CA LEU A 250 -16.85 -1.29 -0.91
C LEU A 250 -15.91 -2.08 -1.84
N GLU A 251 -14.60 -1.80 -1.80
CA GLU A 251 -13.60 -2.43 -2.65
C GLU A 251 -13.96 -2.34 -4.14
N ARG A 252 -14.25 -1.12 -4.61
CA ARG A 252 -14.49 -0.88 -6.04
C ARG A 252 -13.20 -0.71 -6.83
N ARG A 253 -13.32 -0.73 -8.16
CA ARG A 253 -12.24 -0.35 -9.08
C ARG A 253 -12.16 1.17 -9.13
N ILE A 254 -11.04 1.75 -8.67
CA ILE A 254 -10.84 3.20 -8.59
C ILE A 254 -9.59 3.59 -9.38
N ILE A 255 -9.76 4.49 -10.33
CA ILE A 255 -8.68 5.08 -11.13
C ILE A 255 -8.58 6.56 -10.83
N PHE A 256 -7.40 7.01 -10.48
CA PHE A 256 -7.08 8.43 -10.32
C PHE A 256 -6.26 8.92 -11.51
N LEU A 257 -6.55 10.12 -11.97
CA LEU A 257 -5.86 10.79 -13.06
C LEU A 257 -5.23 12.10 -12.56
N ALA A 258 -3.95 12.29 -12.79
CA ALA A 258 -3.27 13.56 -12.53
C ALA A 258 -2.20 13.82 -13.60
N GLU A 259 -1.72 15.06 -13.71
CA GLU A 259 -0.58 15.39 -14.56
C GLU A 259 0.74 15.07 -13.84
N GLU A 260 0.87 15.52 -12.60
CA GLU A 260 2.05 15.34 -11.77
C GLU A 260 2.03 13.99 -11.02
N LEU A 261 3.15 13.28 -11.03
CA LEU A 261 3.31 12.00 -10.32
C LEU A 261 3.28 12.19 -8.80
N SER A 262 3.79 13.33 -8.34
CA SER A 262 3.72 13.76 -6.93
C SER A 262 2.28 13.79 -6.42
N VAL A 263 1.42 14.54 -7.09
CA VAL A 263 -0.01 14.69 -6.76
C VAL A 263 -0.71 13.34 -6.82
N LEU A 264 -0.47 12.58 -7.89
CA LEU A 264 -1.10 11.28 -8.11
C LEU A 264 -0.80 10.31 -6.96
N SER A 265 0.49 10.11 -6.65
CA SER A 265 0.91 9.19 -5.59
C SER A 265 0.41 9.66 -4.22
N GLN A 266 0.57 10.94 -3.87
CA GLN A 266 0.12 11.48 -2.58
C GLN A 266 -1.38 11.32 -2.37
N CYS A 267 -2.21 11.63 -3.37
CA CYS A 267 -3.67 11.51 -3.25
C CYS A 267 -4.10 10.06 -3.03
N ILE A 268 -3.47 9.10 -3.73
CA ILE A 268 -3.82 7.68 -3.61
C ILE A 268 -3.39 7.12 -2.25
N HIS A 269 -2.20 7.47 -1.78
CA HIS A 269 -1.76 7.13 -0.42
C HIS A 269 -2.70 7.72 0.65
N ALA A 270 -3.13 8.98 0.47
CA ALA A 270 -4.11 9.61 1.35
C ALA A 270 -5.44 8.85 1.36
N VAL A 271 -6.01 8.51 0.20
CA VAL A 271 -7.28 7.74 0.13
C VAL A 271 -7.15 6.38 0.80
N ALA A 272 -6.03 5.66 0.60
CA ALA A 272 -5.79 4.40 1.28
C ALA A 272 -5.74 4.57 2.81
N ALA A 273 -5.16 5.67 3.30
CA ALA A 273 -5.08 5.96 4.73
C ALA A 273 -6.44 6.31 5.37
N LEU A 274 -7.41 6.81 4.60
CA LEU A 274 -8.79 7.02 5.09
C LEU A 274 -9.47 5.73 5.55
N LEU A 275 -8.97 4.56 5.11
CA LEU A 275 -9.54 3.26 5.44
C LEU A 275 -9.14 2.76 6.84
N TYR A 276 -8.18 3.40 7.52
CA TYR A 276 -7.72 2.95 8.84
C TYR A 276 -8.92 2.80 9.82
N PRO A 277 -9.05 1.67 10.54
CA PRO A 277 -8.04 0.64 10.82
C PRO A 277 -7.93 -0.48 9.77
N PHE A 278 -8.72 -0.42 8.70
CA PHE A 278 -8.68 -1.38 7.61
C PHE A 278 -7.53 -1.05 6.66
N THR A 279 -7.03 -2.08 5.97
CA THR A 279 -6.01 -1.93 4.94
C THR A 279 -6.58 -2.39 3.61
N TRP A 280 -6.35 -1.61 2.55
CA TRP A 280 -6.72 -2.00 1.19
C TRP A 280 -6.10 -3.35 0.83
N ALA A 281 -6.94 -4.34 0.53
CA ALA A 281 -6.51 -5.73 0.38
C ALA A 281 -6.12 -6.13 -1.05
N HIS A 282 -6.47 -5.29 -2.04
CA HIS A 282 -6.39 -5.66 -3.46
C HIS A 282 -5.22 -4.96 -4.17
N THR A 283 -5.20 -5.03 -5.51
CA THR A 283 -4.22 -4.37 -6.36
C THR A 283 -4.14 -2.88 -6.02
N TYR A 284 -2.92 -2.42 -5.77
CA TYR A 284 -2.63 -1.06 -5.32
C TYR A 284 -1.39 -0.53 -6.05
N ILE A 285 -1.61 0.39 -6.99
CA ILE A 285 -0.54 0.91 -7.85
C ILE A 285 -0.68 2.44 -7.94
N PRO A 286 -0.08 3.20 -7.01
CA PRO A 286 -0.21 4.67 -6.98
C PRO A 286 0.25 5.35 -8.26
N VAL A 287 1.18 4.75 -8.98
CA VAL A 287 1.70 5.25 -10.25
C VAL A 287 1.84 4.06 -11.21
N VAL A 288 0.94 3.95 -12.17
CA VAL A 288 0.92 2.91 -13.19
C VAL A 288 1.83 3.36 -14.36
N PRO A 289 2.86 2.57 -14.71
CA PRO A 289 3.62 2.77 -15.94
C PRO A 289 2.76 2.58 -17.19
N GLU A 290 3.08 3.31 -18.27
CA GLU A 290 2.39 3.21 -19.57
C GLU A 290 2.26 1.75 -20.05
N CYS A 291 3.32 0.95 -19.90
CA CYS A 291 3.33 -0.45 -20.31
C CYS A 291 2.42 -1.37 -19.47
N LEU A 292 1.84 -0.88 -18.38
CA LEU A 292 0.96 -1.61 -17.48
C LEU A 292 -0.47 -1.03 -17.45
N ILE A 293 -0.83 -0.12 -18.36
CA ILE A 293 -2.17 0.49 -18.42
C ILE A 293 -3.27 -0.56 -18.54
N ASP A 294 -3.05 -1.66 -19.27
CA ASP A 294 -4.02 -2.75 -19.45
C ASP A 294 -4.46 -3.40 -18.13
N THR A 295 -3.74 -3.15 -17.02
CA THR A 295 -4.14 -3.56 -15.66
C THR A 295 -5.52 -3.02 -15.26
N VAL A 296 -5.96 -1.89 -15.83
CA VAL A 296 -7.29 -1.33 -15.55
C VAL A 296 -8.44 -2.23 -16.03
N CYS A 297 -8.17 -3.20 -16.90
CA CYS A 297 -9.13 -4.23 -17.32
C CYS A 297 -9.33 -5.34 -16.28
N CYS A 298 -8.57 -5.33 -15.17
CA CYS A 298 -8.63 -6.40 -14.18
C CYS A 298 -10.04 -6.50 -13.56
N PRO A 299 -10.65 -7.70 -13.51
CA PRO A 299 -11.99 -7.86 -12.97
C PRO A 299 -12.03 -7.77 -11.44
N THR A 300 -10.89 -7.84 -10.76
CA THR A 300 -10.85 -7.70 -9.30
C THR A 300 -10.81 -6.22 -8.90
N PRO A 301 -11.17 -5.87 -7.65
CA PRO A 301 -10.97 -4.51 -7.15
C PRO A 301 -9.53 -4.04 -7.32
N PHE A 302 -9.35 -2.75 -7.53
CA PHE A 302 -8.04 -2.13 -7.58
C PHE A 302 -8.13 -0.64 -7.24
N MET A 303 -7.01 -0.08 -6.80
CA MET A 303 -6.84 1.35 -6.62
C MET A 303 -5.55 1.75 -7.33
N VAL A 304 -5.68 2.49 -8.43
CA VAL A 304 -4.56 2.79 -9.32
C VAL A 304 -4.51 4.25 -9.73
N GLY A 305 -3.31 4.75 -9.99
CA GLY A 305 -3.07 6.10 -10.51
C GLY A 305 -2.47 6.05 -11.90
N VAL A 306 -3.07 6.78 -12.84
CA VAL A 306 -2.59 6.89 -14.23
C VAL A 306 -2.34 8.35 -14.55
N GLN A 307 -1.26 8.66 -15.29
CA GLN A 307 -1.05 10.03 -15.77
C GLN A 307 -2.15 10.41 -16.77
N ILE A 308 -2.68 11.63 -16.65
CA ILE A 308 -3.85 12.09 -17.41
C ILE A 308 -3.62 12.09 -18.93
N ARG A 309 -2.35 12.17 -19.38
CA ARG A 309 -1.98 12.03 -20.79
C ARG A 309 -2.43 10.68 -21.41
N HIS A 310 -2.61 9.65 -20.59
CA HIS A 310 -3.08 8.33 -21.01
C HIS A 310 -4.59 8.14 -20.82
N LEU A 311 -5.35 9.23 -20.54
CA LEU A 311 -6.80 9.16 -20.34
C LEU A 311 -7.52 8.46 -21.49
N GLN A 312 -7.17 8.79 -22.74
CA GLN A 312 -7.81 8.18 -23.90
C GLN A 312 -7.57 6.66 -23.93
N GLN A 313 -6.31 6.24 -23.73
CA GLN A 313 -5.96 4.81 -23.68
C GLN A 313 -6.71 4.07 -22.57
N VAL A 314 -6.95 4.72 -21.42
CA VAL A 314 -7.77 4.18 -20.33
C VAL A 314 -9.25 4.08 -20.74
N GLN A 315 -9.82 5.12 -21.35
CA GLN A 315 -11.21 5.13 -21.79
C GLN A 315 -11.51 4.13 -22.90
N ASP A 316 -10.52 3.80 -23.72
CA ASP A 316 -10.62 2.79 -24.78
C ASP A 316 -10.63 1.35 -24.22
N GLN A 317 -10.30 1.16 -22.93
CA GLN A 317 -10.35 -0.16 -22.28
C GLN A 317 -11.79 -0.57 -21.93
N PRO A 318 -12.13 -1.86 -22.06
CA PRO A 318 -13.43 -2.39 -21.63
C PRO A 318 -13.51 -2.45 -20.09
N MET A 319 -13.92 -1.34 -19.47
CA MET A 319 -14.08 -1.24 -18.02
C MET A 319 -15.55 -1.21 -17.62
N GLU A 320 -15.93 -2.05 -16.65
CA GLU A 320 -17.23 -2.01 -15.99
C GLU A 320 -17.08 -1.54 -14.53
N GLU A 321 -18.09 -0.85 -14.00
CA GLU A 321 -18.18 -0.47 -12.57
C GLU A 321 -16.88 0.19 -12.01
N VAL A 322 -16.32 1.13 -12.77
CA VAL A 322 -15.10 1.87 -12.40
C VAL A 322 -15.43 3.29 -11.94
N LEU A 323 -14.82 3.71 -10.83
CA LEU A 323 -14.79 5.11 -10.41
C LEU A 323 -13.57 5.79 -11.02
N LEU A 324 -13.79 6.71 -11.96
CA LEU A 324 -12.72 7.46 -12.62
C LEU A 324 -12.66 8.90 -12.07
N VAL A 325 -11.59 9.23 -11.36
CA VAL A 325 -11.40 10.50 -10.64
C VAL A 325 -10.36 11.34 -11.36
N ASN A 326 -10.72 12.55 -11.77
CA ASN A 326 -9.81 13.54 -12.32
C ASN A 326 -9.34 14.52 -11.22
N LEU A 327 -8.08 14.40 -10.82
CA LEU A 327 -7.44 15.27 -9.81
C LEU A 327 -7.02 16.64 -10.38
N VAL A 328 -6.97 16.80 -11.71
CA VAL A 328 -6.65 18.08 -12.36
C VAL A 328 -7.86 19.00 -12.30
N GLU A 329 -9.03 18.49 -12.68
CA GLU A 329 -10.28 19.26 -12.68
C GLU A 329 -11.03 19.17 -11.35
N GLY A 330 -10.60 18.30 -10.44
CA GLY A 330 -11.24 18.07 -9.15
C GLY A 330 -12.64 17.49 -9.27
N LYS A 331 -12.86 16.54 -10.20
CA LYS A 331 -14.20 15.97 -10.49
C LYS A 331 -14.15 14.47 -10.78
N ILE A 332 -15.30 13.80 -10.68
CA ILE A 332 -15.47 12.41 -11.09
C ILE A 332 -15.92 12.39 -12.56
N LEU A 333 -15.21 11.67 -13.41
CA LEU A 333 -15.52 11.51 -14.83
C LEU A 333 -16.48 10.35 -15.08
N THR A 334 -16.39 9.30 -14.27
CA THR A 334 -17.24 8.10 -14.35
C THR A 334 -17.53 7.63 -12.94
N SER A 335 -18.82 7.45 -12.63
CA SER A 335 -19.32 6.91 -11.38
C SER A 335 -19.92 5.52 -11.58
N VAL A 336 -19.99 4.75 -10.51
CA VAL A 336 -20.73 3.48 -10.47
C VAL A 336 -22.23 3.73 -10.27
N GLY A 337 -22.59 4.86 -9.64
CA GLY A 337 -23.94 5.44 -9.67
C GLY A 337 -24.70 5.41 -8.33
N ASP A 338 -24.20 4.70 -7.31
CA ASP A 338 -24.81 4.62 -5.97
C ASP A 338 -23.93 5.21 -4.86
N GLU A 339 -22.84 5.93 -5.18
CA GLU A 339 -21.85 6.44 -4.22
C GLU A 339 -22.49 7.24 -3.08
N GLU A 340 -23.50 8.06 -3.40
CA GLU A 340 -24.23 8.89 -2.43
C GLU A 340 -25.10 8.07 -1.47
N GLU A 341 -25.48 6.85 -1.85
CA GLU A 341 -26.35 5.98 -1.05
C GLU A 341 -25.59 4.92 -0.24
N VAL A 342 -24.28 4.76 -0.48
CA VAL A 342 -23.46 3.75 0.19
C VAL A 342 -23.39 4.05 1.68
N LEU A 343 -23.03 5.28 2.05
CA LEU A 343 -22.79 5.67 3.43
C LEU A 343 -24.09 6.07 4.13
N PRO A 344 -24.21 5.88 5.46
CA PRO A 344 -25.36 6.38 6.18
C PRO A 344 -25.41 7.91 6.17
N ALA A 345 -26.47 8.49 5.57
CA ALA A 345 -26.62 9.94 5.35
C ALA A 345 -26.25 10.82 6.55
N LYS A 346 -26.70 10.46 7.77
CA LYS A 346 -26.35 11.21 8.99
C LYS A 346 -24.83 11.26 9.23
N LEU A 347 -24.14 10.14 9.08
CA LEU A 347 -22.69 10.08 9.26
C LEU A 347 -21.96 10.83 8.15
N GLN A 348 -22.47 10.73 6.93
CA GLN A 348 -21.95 11.45 5.76
C GLN A 348 -22.02 12.96 5.97
N SER A 349 -23.16 13.51 6.43
CA SER A 349 -23.30 14.94 6.73
C SER A 349 -22.37 15.39 7.86
N GLU A 350 -22.18 14.57 8.89
CA GLU A 350 -21.24 14.86 9.98
C GLU A 350 -19.78 14.88 9.47
N MET A 351 -19.40 13.95 8.58
CA MET A 351 -18.08 13.94 7.95
C MET A 351 -17.86 15.16 7.05
N LEU A 352 -18.84 15.52 6.21
CA LEU A 352 -18.81 16.73 5.39
C LEU A 352 -18.55 17.97 6.24
N THR A 353 -19.36 18.16 7.29
CA THR A 353 -19.21 19.30 8.21
C THR A 353 -17.82 19.34 8.85
N SER A 354 -17.27 18.18 9.23
CA SER A 354 -15.95 18.08 9.84
C SER A 354 -14.83 18.46 8.86
N LEU A 355 -14.96 18.05 7.60
CA LEU A 355 -13.99 18.35 6.55
C LEU A 355 -14.12 19.78 6.03
N ASP A 356 -15.33 20.34 5.92
CA ASP A 356 -15.56 21.73 5.50
C ASP A 356 -15.02 22.75 6.52
N ARG A 357 -15.03 22.39 7.80
CA ARG A 357 -14.44 23.22 8.87
C ARG A 357 -12.93 23.46 8.67
N HIS A 358 -12.23 22.55 8.00
CA HIS A 358 -10.84 22.74 7.60
C HIS A 358 -10.71 23.87 6.57
N ASN A 359 -11.57 23.88 5.55
CA ASN A 359 -11.51 24.88 4.47
C ASN A 359 -11.87 26.31 4.95
N SER A 360 -12.59 26.43 6.06
CA SER A 360 -13.10 27.72 6.56
C SER A 360 -12.22 28.38 7.62
N ASN A 361 -11.34 27.62 8.29
CA ASN A 361 -10.49 28.15 9.35
C ASN A 361 -9.18 28.69 8.77
N ASN A 362 -9.07 30.01 8.59
CA ASN A 362 -7.85 30.74 8.19
C ASN A 362 -6.66 30.64 9.17
N ASN A 363 -6.64 29.66 10.07
CA ASN A 363 -5.49 29.40 10.93
C ASN A 363 -4.46 28.59 10.13
N VAL A 364 -3.19 29.02 10.15
CA VAL A 364 -2.08 28.25 9.60
C VAL A 364 -1.96 26.93 10.39
N GLN A 365 -2.52 25.85 9.85
CA GLN A 365 -2.37 24.50 10.39
C GLN A 365 -1.12 23.85 9.80
N THR A 366 -0.38 23.10 10.60
CA THR A 366 0.74 22.28 10.10
C THR A 366 0.19 21.05 9.36
N SER A 367 0.98 20.44 8.47
CA SER A 367 0.56 19.21 7.76
C SER A 367 0.15 18.11 8.74
N GLU A 368 0.84 17.97 9.87
CA GLU A 368 0.51 16.98 10.91
C GLU A 368 -0.86 17.25 11.56
N GLN A 369 -1.23 18.52 11.76
CA GLN A 369 -2.52 18.90 12.33
C GLN A 369 -3.66 18.60 11.35
N VAL A 370 -3.47 18.94 10.07
CA VAL A 370 -4.42 18.59 9.01
C VAL A 370 -4.58 17.07 8.95
N ASN A 371 -3.46 16.34 8.97
CA ASN A 371 -3.49 14.90 8.86
C ASN A 371 -4.21 14.22 10.04
N ALA A 372 -3.97 14.71 11.25
CA ALA A 372 -4.63 14.21 12.45
C ALA A 372 -6.15 14.48 12.41
N GLN A 373 -6.58 15.67 12.01
CA GLN A 373 -7.99 16.06 11.93
C GLN A 373 -8.74 15.25 10.88
N VAL A 374 -8.18 15.13 9.67
CA VAL A 374 -8.77 14.32 8.60
C VAL A 374 -8.84 12.87 9.06
N SER A 375 -7.74 12.29 9.55
CA SER A 375 -7.75 10.92 10.07
C SER A 375 -8.81 10.70 11.16
N GLU A 376 -8.96 11.62 12.10
CA GLU A 376 -9.91 11.46 13.21
C GLU A 376 -11.36 11.42 12.72
N CYS A 377 -11.70 12.20 11.68
CA CYS A 377 -13.01 12.18 11.07
C CYS A 377 -13.41 10.77 10.59
N PHE A 378 -12.53 10.11 9.84
CA PHE A 378 -12.79 8.77 9.28
C PHE A 378 -12.66 7.67 10.32
N VAL A 379 -11.73 7.80 11.28
CA VAL A 379 -11.66 6.87 12.42
C VAL A 379 -12.95 6.90 13.23
N HIS A 380 -13.48 8.09 13.51
CA HIS A 380 -14.73 8.25 14.23
C HIS A 380 -15.91 7.60 13.48
N PHE A 381 -15.93 7.67 12.14
CA PHE A 381 -16.90 6.92 11.33
C PHE A 381 -16.81 5.41 11.61
N PHE A 382 -15.62 4.81 11.53
CA PHE A 382 -15.44 3.38 11.79
C PHE A 382 -15.74 2.99 13.24
N VAL A 383 -15.33 3.79 14.23
CA VAL A 383 -15.66 3.54 15.64
C VAL A 383 -17.17 3.41 15.84
N ARG A 384 -17.97 4.25 15.17
CA ARG A 384 -19.44 4.22 15.28
C ARG A 384 -20.09 3.06 14.55
N ILE A 385 -19.52 2.64 13.42
CA ILE A 385 -20.06 1.60 12.54
C ILE A 385 -19.66 0.21 13.00
N VAL A 386 -18.38 0.00 13.30
CA VAL A 386 -17.80 -1.32 13.58
C VAL A 386 -17.27 -1.45 15.00
N GLY A 387 -17.16 -0.38 15.80
CA GLY A 387 -16.48 -0.41 17.11
C GLY A 387 -17.07 -1.38 18.14
N HIS A 388 -18.27 -1.91 17.91
CA HIS A 388 -18.86 -2.97 18.74
C HIS A 388 -18.47 -4.40 18.34
N TYR A 389 -17.63 -4.59 17.32
CA TYR A 389 -17.29 -5.91 16.75
C TYR A 389 -16.79 -6.91 17.80
N ALA A 390 -15.95 -6.47 18.74
CA ALA A 390 -15.34 -7.33 19.76
C ALA A 390 -16.37 -8.05 20.64
N ALA A 391 -17.53 -7.42 20.90
CA ALA A 391 -18.63 -8.03 21.66
C ALA A 391 -19.31 -9.20 20.94
N TYR A 392 -19.04 -9.37 19.64
CA TYR A 392 -19.62 -10.41 18.79
C TYR A 392 -18.59 -11.47 18.38
N ILE A 393 -17.36 -11.42 18.90
CA ILE A 393 -16.37 -12.50 18.72
C ILE A 393 -16.61 -13.56 19.80
N LYS A 394 -17.03 -14.75 19.36
CA LYS A 394 -17.17 -15.91 20.26
C LYS A 394 -15.86 -16.66 20.32
N TRP A 395 -15.34 -16.83 21.54
CA TRP A 395 -14.09 -17.55 21.78
C TRP A 395 -14.38 -19.03 22.06
N SER A 396 -13.70 -19.90 21.32
CA SER A 396 -13.74 -21.35 21.55
C SER A 396 -12.83 -21.74 22.73
N LYS A 397 -12.97 -22.99 23.22
CA LYS A 397 -12.10 -23.53 24.27
C LYS A 397 -10.63 -23.62 23.85
N SER A 398 -10.36 -23.68 22.54
CA SER A 398 -9.00 -23.69 21.95
C SER A 398 -8.40 -22.28 21.81
N GLY A 399 -9.10 -21.22 22.23
CA GLY A 399 -8.62 -19.84 22.14
C GLY A 399 -8.81 -19.20 20.76
N GLN A 400 -9.41 -19.90 19.78
CA GLN A 400 -9.74 -19.32 18.48
C GLN A 400 -11.04 -18.51 18.57
N GLY A 401 -11.01 -17.25 18.12
CA GLY A 401 -12.19 -16.39 17.98
C GLY A 401 -12.98 -16.66 16.70
N THR A 402 -14.28 -16.40 16.73
CA THR A 402 -15.14 -16.41 15.54
C THR A 402 -16.22 -15.35 15.64
N LEU A 403 -16.24 -14.40 14.71
CA LEU A 403 -17.23 -13.33 14.64
C LEU A 403 -18.61 -13.89 14.29
N GLN A 404 -19.59 -13.55 15.12
CA GLN A 404 -20.99 -13.85 14.89
C GLN A 404 -21.59 -12.80 13.95
N GLU A 405 -21.26 -12.86 12.64
CA GLU A 405 -21.60 -11.83 11.63
C GLU A 405 -23.09 -11.42 11.66
N ARG A 406 -24.00 -12.42 11.73
CA ARG A 406 -25.45 -12.16 11.77
C ARG A 406 -25.86 -11.38 13.02
N ALA A 407 -25.29 -11.70 14.18
CA ALA A 407 -25.59 -11.02 15.44
C ALA A 407 -24.98 -9.61 15.45
N PHE A 408 -23.75 -9.48 14.96
CA PHE A 408 -23.04 -8.21 14.77
C PHE A 408 -23.83 -7.24 13.89
N CYS A 409 -24.37 -7.70 12.76
CA CYS A 409 -25.19 -6.86 11.88
C CYS A 409 -26.56 -6.52 12.52
N LYS A 410 -27.18 -7.46 13.23
CA LYS A 410 -28.51 -7.27 13.84
C LYS A 410 -28.50 -6.29 15.00
N SER A 411 -27.38 -6.14 15.71
CA SER A 411 -27.27 -5.24 16.86
C SER A 411 -27.32 -3.76 16.49
N ILE A 412 -27.05 -3.42 15.23
CA ILE A 412 -27.12 -2.06 14.71
C ILE A 412 -28.59 -1.66 14.59
N THR A 413 -29.03 -0.70 15.40
CA THR A 413 -30.42 -0.23 15.45
C THR A 413 -30.82 0.60 14.22
N SER A 414 -29.89 1.43 13.72
CA SER A 414 -30.13 2.26 12.53
C SER A 414 -30.23 1.41 11.26
N LYS A 415 -31.34 1.56 10.51
CA LYS A 415 -31.58 0.84 9.25
C LYS A 415 -30.52 1.19 8.18
N SER A 416 -30.15 2.46 8.06
CA SER A 416 -29.14 2.91 7.07
C SER A 416 -27.74 2.37 7.41
N CYS A 417 -27.31 2.49 8.66
CA CYS A 417 -26.05 1.88 9.13
C CYS A 417 -26.04 0.37 8.93
N ARG A 418 -27.16 -0.31 9.19
CA ARG A 418 -27.28 -1.76 8.98
C ARG A 418 -27.20 -2.13 7.49
N LYS A 419 -27.78 -1.33 6.58
CA LYS A 419 -27.68 -1.53 5.11
C LYS A 419 -26.21 -1.45 4.68
N PHE A 420 -25.51 -0.41 5.12
CA PHE A 420 -24.08 -0.24 4.86
C PHE A 420 -23.25 -1.41 5.40
N VAL A 421 -23.37 -1.74 6.69
CA VAL A 421 -22.57 -2.79 7.33
C VAL A 421 -22.79 -4.14 6.67
N LYS A 422 -24.01 -4.48 6.23
CA LYS A 422 -24.26 -5.71 5.48
C LYS A 422 -23.47 -5.83 4.17
N LYS A 423 -23.23 -4.71 3.48
CA LYS A 423 -22.32 -4.68 2.32
C LYS A 423 -20.87 -4.77 2.79
N PHE A 424 -20.49 -3.94 3.77
CA PHE A 424 -19.12 -3.82 4.26
C PHE A 424 -18.53 -5.12 4.83
N VAL A 425 -19.30 -5.94 5.56
CA VAL A 425 -18.82 -7.22 6.11
C VAL A 425 -18.44 -8.25 5.05
N LYS A 426 -18.80 -8.01 3.78
CA LYS A 426 -18.45 -8.88 2.65
C LYS A 426 -17.14 -8.51 1.97
N THR A 427 -16.51 -7.42 2.40
CA THR A 427 -15.23 -6.96 1.87
C THR A 427 -14.07 -7.77 2.42
N GLN A 428 -13.01 -7.90 1.62
CA GLN A 428 -11.78 -8.56 2.03
C GLN A 428 -11.09 -7.79 3.16
N MET A 429 -11.09 -6.46 3.14
CA MET A 429 -10.48 -5.64 4.19
C MET A 429 -11.14 -5.89 5.55
N PHE A 430 -12.48 -6.04 5.60
CA PHE A 430 -13.18 -6.38 6.83
C PHE A 430 -12.82 -7.78 7.31
N SER A 431 -12.75 -8.75 6.39
CA SER A 431 -12.32 -10.11 6.71
C SER A 431 -10.92 -10.14 7.33
N LEU A 432 -9.94 -9.44 6.72
CA LEU A 432 -8.58 -9.36 7.24
C LEU A 432 -8.51 -8.72 8.63
N PHE A 433 -9.24 -7.63 8.84
CA PHE A 433 -9.32 -6.97 10.14
C PHE A 433 -9.88 -7.89 11.23
N ILE A 434 -10.95 -8.63 10.94
CA ILE A 434 -11.56 -9.56 11.89
C ILE A 434 -10.67 -10.78 12.14
N GLN A 435 -10.02 -11.33 11.11
CA GLN A 435 -9.07 -12.44 11.28
C GLN A 435 -7.95 -12.09 12.24
N GLU A 436 -7.43 -10.85 12.18
CA GLU A 436 -6.43 -10.38 13.14
C GLU A 436 -7.00 -10.30 14.56
N ALA A 437 -8.21 -9.77 14.71
CA ALA A 437 -8.87 -9.71 16.01
C ALA A 437 -9.25 -11.10 16.59
N GLU A 438 -9.50 -12.09 15.75
CA GLU A 438 -9.82 -13.47 16.13
C GLU A 438 -8.58 -14.25 16.59
N ARG A 439 -7.37 -13.81 16.20
CA ARG A 439 -6.10 -14.46 16.56
C ARG A 439 -5.74 -14.27 18.03
N SER A 440 -6.04 -13.11 18.63
CA SER A 440 -5.69 -12.84 20.03
C SER A 440 -6.45 -11.62 20.59
N ARG A 441 -6.89 -11.75 21.85
CA ARG A 441 -7.47 -10.62 22.61
C ARG A 441 -6.44 -9.51 22.89
N ALA A 442 -5.18 -9.88 23.08
CA ALA A 442 -4.11 -8.97 23.46
C ALA A 442 -3.49 -8.21 22.27
N THR A 443 -3.60 -8.74 21.04
CA THR A 443 -2.97 -8.12 19.85
C THR A 443 -3.58 -6.75 19.50
N GLN A 444 -4.80 -6.47 19.99
CA GLN A 444 -5.48 -5.18 19.79
C GLN A 444 -5.44 -4.29 21.03
N GLU A 445 -4.93 -4.77 22.18
CA GLU A 445 -4.80 -3.95 23.38
C GLU A 445 -3.73 -2.88 23.17
N GLY A 446 -4.12 -1.61 23.31
CA GLY A 446 -3.23 -0.47 23.11
C GLY A 446 -3.13 0.05 21.67
N CYS A 447 -3.80 -0.56 20.68
CA CYS A 447 -3.88 0.01 19.34
C CYS A 447 -4.76 1.27 19.35
N TYR A 448 -4.41 2.27 18.52
CA TYR A 448 -5.12 3.56 18.50
C TYR A 448 -6.61 3.42 18.22
N PHE A 449 -7.01 2.46 17.36
CA PHE A 449 -8.42 2.23 17.08
C PHE A 449 -9.19 1.73 18.31
N GLN A 450 -8.59 0.83 19.08
CA GLN A 450 -9.18 0.31 20.30
C GLN A 450 -9.28 1.39 21.40
N GLN A 451 -8.27 2.28 21.49
CA GLN A 451 -8.32 3.46 22.36
C GLN A 451 -9.53 4.34 22.01
N LYS A 452 -9.71 4.66 20.71
CA LYS A 452 -10.84 5.45 20.23
C LYS A 452 -12.21 4.78 20.44
N ILE A 453 -12.29 3.46 20.37
CA ILE A 453 -13.50 2.71 20.76
C ILE A 453 -13.82 2.92 22.24
N THR A 454 -12.82 2.80 23.13
CA THR A 454 -13.00 2.99 24.57
C THR A 454 -13.46 4.41 24.89
N GLU A 455 -12.77 5.43 24.36
CA GLU A 455 -13.15 6.85 24.50
C GLU A 455 -14.61 7.09 24.08
N TYR A 456 -15.03 6.55 22.93
CA TYR A 456 -16.40 6.70 22.44
C TYR A 456 -17.43 6.01 23.36
N GLN A 457 -17.12 4.83 23.89
CA GLN A 457 -18.01 4.13 24.82
C GLN A 457 -18.18 4.89 26.14
N GLU A 458 -17.11 5.50 26.66
CA GLU A 458 -17.13 6.32 27.86
C GLU A 458 -17.97 7.58 27.65
N GLN A 459 -17.76 8.31 26.56
CA GLN A 459 -18.57 9.48 26.20
C GLN A 459 -20.06 9.12 26.08
N LYS A 460 -20.38 7.96 25.50
CA LYS A 460 -21.75 7.46 25.38
C LYS A 460 -22.37 7.10 26.73
N LYS A 461 -21.59 6.61 27.69
CA LYS A 461 -22.05 6.35 29.07
C LYS A 461 -22.32 7.67 29.80
N GLN A 462 -21.42 8.64 29.69
CA GLN A 462 -21.59 9.97 30.29
C GLN A 462 -22.86 10.66 29.79
N ARG A 463 -23.11 10.66 28.47
CA ARG A 463 -24.34 11.21 27.87
C ARG A 463 -25.65 10.50 28.26
N LYS A 464 -25.57 9.30 28.81
CA LYS A 464 -26.75 8.57 29.33
C LYS A 464 -26.99 8.84 30.82
N ASN A 465 -25.95 9.30 31.52
CA ASN A 465 -25.97 9.59 32.95
C ASN A 465 -26.14 11.09 33.24
N SER A 466 -25.98 11.94 32.22
CA SER A 466 -26.43 13.34 32.18
C SER A 466 -27.80 13.41 31.53
#